data_AF-A0AAW5VBG7-F1
#
_entry.id   AF-A0AAW5VBG7-F1
#
_cell.length_a   1.000
_cell.length_b   1.000
_cell.length_c   1.000
_cell.angle_alpha   90.00
_cell.angle_beta   90.00
_cell.angle_gamma   90.00
#
_symmetry.space_group_name_H-M   'P 1'
#
loop_
_entity.id
_entity.type
_entity.pdbx_description
1 polymer ?
#
loop_
_entity_poly.entity_id
_entity_poly.type
_entity_poly.pdbx_seq_one_letter_code
_entity_poly.pdbx_strand_id
1 'polypeptide(L)'
;MFPKEPTESEVELFFSPLERTIRWFPTIASLSMLLGLLGTVIGINSAFGAMEVQGKVSLEVLAGGIKDALNTTIVGLLVAIPSLYFHRFAENKIRYISELMVKDFSNQG
;
A
#
# COMPACT_ATOMS: atom_id res chain seq x y z
N MET A 1 -15.18 28.88 -9.08
CA MET A 1 -16.52 29.06 -9.68
C MET A 1 -16.48 28.34 -11.01
N PHE A 2 -17.06 27.14 -11.08
CA PHE A 2 -16.97 26.29 -12.29
C PHE A 2 -17.70 26.94 -13.47
N PRO A 3 -17.19 26.82 -14.71
CA PRO A 3 -17.97 27.15 -15.89
C PRO A 3 -19.21 26.26 -15.98
N LYS A 4 -20.24 26.73 -16.68
CA LYS A 4 -21.54 26.03 -16.81
C LYS A 4 -21.47 24.72 -17.60
N GLU A 5 -20.33 24.41 -18.22
CA GLU A 5 -20.00 23.14 -18.86
C GLU A 5 -18.51 22.87 -18.60
N PRO A 6 -18.15 22.15 -17.53
CA PRO A 6 -16.76 21.84 -17.24
C PRO A 6 -16.21 20.88 -18.28
N THR A 7 -15.08 21.23 -18.86
CA THR A 7 -14.37 20.36 -19.80
C THR A 7 -13.71 19.21 -19.03
N GLU A 8 -13.41 18.07 -19.69
CA GLU A 8 -12.74 16.92 -19.04
C GLU A 8 -11.43 17.35 -18.34
N SER A 9 -10.68 18.27 -18.96
CA SER A 9 -9.45 18.85 -18.42
C SER A 9 -9.65 19.63 -17.11
N GLU A 10 -10.80 20.28 -16.93
CA GLU A 10 -11.11 21.05 -15.71
C GLU A 10 -11.49 20.12 -14.55
N VAL A 11 -12.19 19.02 -14.87
CA VAL A 11 -12.50 17.97 -13.90
C VAL A 11 -11.22 17.26 -13.43
N GLU A 12 -10.29 16.97 -14.35
CA GLU A 12 -8.96 16.45 -14.01
C GLU A 12 -8.18 17.44 -13.12
N LEU A 13 -8.18 18.74 -13.46
CA LEU A 13 -7.49 19.76 -12.67
C LEU A 13 -8.06 19.85 -11.25
N PHE A 14 -9.39 19.69 -11.11
CA PHE A 14 -10.07 19.71 -9.82
C PHE A 14 -9.66 18.54 -8.91
N PHE A 15 -9.57 17.32 -9.44
CA PHE A 15 -9.17 16.14 -8.66
C PHE A 15 -7.66 15.94 -8.56
N SER A 16 -6.85 16.64 -9.37
CA SER A 16 -5.39 16.50 -9.42
C SER A 16 -4.68 16.50 -8.04
N PRO A 17 -5.02 17.38 -7.07
CA PRO A 17 -4.39 17.34 -5.74
C PRO A 17 -4.72 16.06 -4.95
N LEU A 18 -5.97 15.58 -5.07
CA LEU A 18 -6.42 14.35 -4.42
C LEU A 18 -5.78 13.13 -5.07
N GLU A 19 -5.77 13.07 -6.40
CA GLU A 19 -5.09 12.02 -7.17
C GLU A 19 -3.61 11.92 -6.81
N ARG A 20 -2.92 13.07 -6.68
CA ARG A 20 -1.51 13.10 -6.29
C ARG A 20 -1.27 12.49 -4.92
N THR A 21 -2.19 12.70 -3.98
CA THR A 21 -2.10 12.12 -2.63
C THR A 21 -2.37 10.62 -2.67
N ILE A 22 -3.43 10.17 -3.35
CA ILE A 22 -3.80 8.74 -3.37
C ILE A 22 -2.81 7.89 -4.18
N ARG A 23 -2.05 8.48 -5.12
CA ARG A 23 -0.98 7.81 -5.88
C ARG A 23 0.15 7.26 -5.00
N TRP A 24 0.30 7.71 -3.76
CA TRP A 24 1.32 7.20 -2.84
C TRP A 24 0.95 5.87 -2.18
N PHE A 25 -0.34 5.53 -2.10
CA PHE A 25 -0.80 4.34 -1.38
C PHE A 25 -0.24 3.01 -1.95
N PRO A 26 -0.22 2.79 -3.29
CA PRO A 26 0.43 1.61 -3.86
C PRO A 26 1.93 1.53 -3.56
N THR A 27 2.61 2.68 -3.54
CA THR A 27 4.03 2.75 -3.19
C THR A 27 4.25 2.37 -1.73
N ILE A 28 3.45 2.91 -0.81
CA ILE A 28 3.50 2.55 0.62
C ILE A 28 3.23 1.05 0.81
N ALA A 29 2.23 0.50 0.12
CA ALA A 29 1.94 -0.93 0.18
C ALA A 29 3.13 -1.79 -0.27
N SER A 30 3.76 -1.41 -1.39
CA SER A 30 4.92 -2.10 -1.93
C SER A 30 6.13 -2.02 -0.99
N LEU A 31 6.41 -0.82 -0.47
CA LEU A 31 7.49 -0.62 0.50
C LEU A 31 7.26 -1.41 1.78
N SER A 32 6.02 -1.43 2.29
CA SER A 32 5.69 -2.20 3.50
C SER A 32 5.92 -3.70 3.30
N MET A 33 5.56 -4.24 2.13
CA MET A 33 5.86 -5.63 1.77
C MET A 33 7.36 -5.90 1.71
N LEU A 34 8.13 -5.01 1.08
CA LEU A 34 9.59 -5.14 0.99
C LEU A 34 10.25 -5.07 2.38
N LEU A 35 9.75 -4.23 3.28
CA LEU A 35 10.22 -4.16 4.67
C LEU A 35 9.87 -5.44 5.45
N GLY A 36 8.68 -6.01 5.23
CA GLY A 36 8.30 -7.30 5.83
C GLY A 36 9.24 -8.44 5.41
N LEU A 37 9.59 -8.49 4.13
CA LEU A 37 10.59 -9.42 3.58
C LEU A 37 12.00 -9.15 4.10
N LEU A 38 12.40 -7.89 4.27
CA LEU A 38 13.68 -7.56 4.90
C LEU A 38 13.73 -8.12 6.33
N GLY A 39 12.63 -8.00 7.07
CA GLY A 39 12.50 -8.56 8.42
C GLY A 39 12.70 -10.08 8.45
N THR A 40 12.29 -10.81 7.41
CA THR A 40 12.51 -12.27 7.36
C THR A 40 13.99 -12.62 7.23
N VAL A 41 14.71 -11.88 6.38
CA VAL A 41 16.16 -12.02 6.20
C VAL A 41 16.90 -11.73 7.52
N ILE A 42 16.51 -10.66 8.22
CA ILE A 42 17.10 -10.30 9.50
C ILE A 42 16.84 -11.38 10.56
N GLY A 43 15.61 -11.89 10.66
CA GLY A 43 15.25 -12.92 11.65
C GLY A 43 16.02 -14.22 11.45
N ILE A 44 16.13 -14.69 10.21
CA ILE A 44 16.91 -15.88 9.88
C ILE A 44 18.40 -15.66 10.14
N ASN A 45 18.95 -14.51 9.76
CA ASN A 45 20.35 -14.16 10.03
C ASN A 45 20.65 -14.11 11.54
N SER A 46 19.75 -13.53 12.33
CA SER A 46 19.89 -13.49 13.79
C SER A 46 19.85 -14.89 14.40
N ALA A 47 19.03 -15.80 13.87
CA ALA A 47 18.97 -17.18 14.32
C ALA A 47 20.30 -17.92 14.07
N PHE A 48 20.89 -17.72 12.89
CA PHE A 48 22.21 -18.27 12.57
C PHE A 48 23.30 -17.73 13.49
N GLY A 49 23.34 -16.41 13.72
CA GLY A 49 24.30 -15.80 14.65
C GLY A 49 24.17 -16.34 16.08
N ALA A 50 22.93 -16.58 16.57
CA ALA A 50 22.71 -17.17 17.88
C ALA A 50 23.22 -18.62 17.99
N MET A 51 23.10 -19.41 16.92
CA MET A 51 23.64 -20.78 16.87
C MET A 51 25.17 -20.79 16.78
N GLU A 52 25.77 -19.85 16.04
CA GLU A 52 27.21 -19.69 15.95
C GLU A 52 27.84 -19.42 17.32
N VAL A 53 27.24 -18.51 18.11
CA VAL A 53 27.69 -18.22 19.49
C VAL A 53 27.58 -19.43 20.40
N GLN A 54 26.56 -20.27 20.24
CA GLN A 54 26.40 -21.49 21.03
C GLN A 54 27.35 -22.62 20.59
N GLY A 55 28.02 -22.48 19.44
CA GLY A 55 28.92 -23.50 18.89
C GLY A 55 28.23 -24.80 18.51
N LYS A 56 26.89 -24.81 18.44
CA LYS A 56 26.08 -25.99 18.07
C LYS A 56 24.83 -25.56 17.31
N VAL A 57 24.42 -26.41 16.39
CA VAL A 57 23.16 -26.24 15.65
C VAL A 57 21.99 -26.60 16.56
N SER A 58 21.00 -25.72 16.66
CA SER A 58 19.76 -25.95 17.42
C SER A 58 18.53 -25.67 16.56
N LEU A 59 17.73 -26.70 16.34
CA LEU A 59 16.46 -26.60 15.61
C LEU A 59 15.46 -25.69 16.31
N GLU A 60 15.44 -25.64 17.65
CA GLU A 60 14.57 -24.76 18.41
C GLU A 60 14.93 -23.28 18.22
N VAL A 61 16.23 -22.96 18.20
CA VAL A 61 16.70 -21.58 17.96
C VAL A 61 16.34 -21.14 16.55
N LEU A 62 16.56 -22.01 15.55
CA LEU A 62 16.20 -21.72 14.17
C LEU A 62 14.70 -21.56 13.99
N ALA A 63 13.89 -22.44 14.58
CA ALA A 63 12.43 -22.36 14.52
C ALA A 63 11.90 -21.05 15.15
N GLY A 64 12.52 -20.59 16.25
CA GLY A 64 12.24 -19.29 16.84
C GLY A 64 12.48 -18.13 15.88
N GLY A 65 13.66 -18.08 15.26
CA GLY A 65 13.99 -17.01 14.30
C GLY A 65 13.12 -17.02 13.04
N ILE A 66 12.70 -18.19 12.57
CA ILE A 66 11.74 -18.31 11.45
C ILE A 66 10.36 -17.78 11.86
N LYS A 67 9.89 -18.10 13.08
CA LYS A 67 8.62 -17.57 13.60
C LYS A 67 8.66 -16.04 13.65
N ASP A 68 9.74 -15.46 14.17
CA ASP A 68 9.89 -14.01 14.26
C ASP A 68 9.95 -13.37 12.87
N ALA A 69 10.68 -13.99 11.93
CA ALA A 69 10.69 -13.62 10.52
C ALA A 69 9.29 -13.64 9.89
N LEU A 70 8.49 -14.67 10.13
CA LEU A 70 7.12 -14.74 9.60
C LEU A 70 6.24 -13.63 10.18
N ASN A 71 6.43 -13.26 11.45
CA ASN A 71 5.68 -12.18 12.08
C ASN A 71 5.92 -10.83 11.40
N THR A 72 7.13 -10.52 10.92
CA THR A 72 7.39 -9.28 10.17
C THR A 72 6.66 -9.24 8.84
N THR A 73 6.49 -10.39 8.18
CA THR A 73 5.69 -10.50 6.95
C THR A 73 4.21 -10.24 7.20
N ILE A 74 3.67 -10.77 8.31
CA ILE A 74 2.29 -10.50 8.72
C ILE A 74 2.08 -8.99 8.90
N VAL A 75 3.00 -8.31 9.59
CA VAL A 75 2.93 -6.86 9.79
C VAL A 75 2.99 -6.09 8.46
N GLY A 76 3.85 -6.48 7.52
CA GLY A 76 3.91 -5.89 6.19
C GLY A 76 2.60 -6.03 5.41
N LEU A 77 1.98 -7.21 5.47
CA LEU A 77 0.67 -7.47 4.85
C LEU A 77 -0.46 -6.67 5.51
N LEU A 78 -0.44 -6.52 6.83
CA LEU A 78 -1.43 -5.75 7.58
C LEU A 78 -1.46 -4.27 7.17
N VAL A 79 -0.36 -3.72 6.67
CA VAL A 79 -0.30 -2.34 6.17
C VAL A 79 -0.55 -2.29 4.66
N ALA A 80 -0.02 -3.25 3.89
CA ALA A 80 -0.15 -3.27 2.43
C ALA A 80 -1.59 -3.48 1.96
N ILE A 81 -2.33 -4.41 2.59
CA ILE A 81 -3.71 -4.74 2.18
C ILE A 81 -4.65 -3.53 2.34
N PRO A 82 -4.74 -2.86 3.51
CA PRO A 82 -5.58 -1.68 3.65
C PRO A 82 -5.15 -0.54 2.73
N SER A 83 -3.83 -0.33 2.55
CA SER A 83 -3.32 0.73 1.69
C SER A 83 -3.80 0.58 0.24
N LEU A 84 -3.74 -0.64 -0.31
CA LEU A 84 -4.24 -0.92 -1.66
C LEU A 84 -5.76 -0.82 -1.73
N TYR A 85 -6.49 -1.29 -0.72
CA TYR A 85 -7.94 -1.17 -0.67
C TYR A 85 -8.38 0.31 -0.71
N PHE A 86 -7.80 1.15 0.13
CA PHE A 86 -8.13 2.58 0.18
C PHE A 86 -7.78 3.30 -1.11
N HIS A 87 -6.65 2.97 -1.73
CA HIS A 87 -6.30 3.49 -3.05
C HIS A 87 -7.39 3.20 -4.09
N ARG A 88 -7.77 1.93 -4.23
CA ARG A 88 -8.81 1.51 -5.19
C ARG A 88 -10.16 2.13 -4.89
N PHE A 89 -10.53 2.21 -3.61
CA PHE A 89 -11.76 2.85 -3.19
C PHE A 89 -11.79 4.34 -3.58
N ALA A 90 -10.70 5.07 -3.33
CA ALA A 90 -10.60 6.48 -3.68
C ALA A 90 -10.60 6.71 -5.19
N GLU A 91 -9.84 5.92 -5.96
CA GLU A 91 -9.83 5.98 -7.44
C GLU A 91 -11.24 5.77 -8.02
N ASN A 92 -11.95 4.76 -7.53
CA ASN A 92 -13.32 4.47 -7.98
C ASN A 92 -14.27 5.62 -7.65
N LYS A 93 -14.13 6.22 -6.47
CA LYS A 93 -14.98 7.34 -6.03
C LYS A 93 -14.71 8.61 -6.83
N ILE A 94 -13.45 8.91 -7.15
CA ILE A 94 -13.08 10.05 -8.01
C ILE A 94 -13.72 9.86 -9.39
N ARG A 95 -13.50 8.70 -10.02
CA ARG A 95 -14.04 8.40 -11.34
C ARG A 95 -15.56 8.51 -11.39
N TYR A 96 -16.26 7.97 -10.39
CA TYR A 96 -17.71 8.07 -10.31
C TYR A 96 -18.20 9.53 -10.24
N ILE A 97 -17.55 10.37 -9.43
CA ILE A 97 -17.93 11.79 -9.32
C ILE A 97 -17.60 12.55 -10.61
N SER A 98 -16.46 12.26 -11.25
CA SER A 98 -16.11 12.83 -12.55
C SER A 98 -17.17 12.52 -13.61
N GLU A 99 -17.61 11.26 -13.70
CA GLU A 99 -18.67 10.83 -14.62
C GLU A 99 -20.00 11.52 -14.35
N LEU A 100 -20.39 11.67 -13.07
CA LEU A 100 -21.61 12.37 -12.70
C LEU A 100 -21.56 13.85 -13.06
N MET A 101 -20.43 14.52 -12.81
CA MET A 101 -20.27 15.92 -13.19
C MET A 101 -20.47 16.08 -14.69
N VAL A 102 -19.76 15.31 -15.53
CA VAL A 102 -19.90 15.39 -16.99
C VAL A 102 -21.34 15.13 -17.46
N LYS A 103 -22.04 14.15 -16.86
CA LYS A 103 -23.44 13.84 -17.22
C LYS A 103 -24.43 14.93 -16.81
N ASP A 104 -24.30 15.50 -15.62
CA ASP A 104 -25.21 16.55 -15.14
C ASP A 104 -25.18 17.80 -16.02
N PHE A 105 -24.01 18.13 -16.59
CA PHE A 105 -23.87 19.26 -17.52
C PHE A 105 -24.38 18.94 -18.93
N SER A 106 -24.20 17.71 -19.41
CA SER A 106 -24.77 17.26 -20.69
C SER A 106 -26.30 17.20 -20.71
N ASN A 107 -26.96 17.08 -19.54
CA ASN A 107 -28.42 17.04 -19.42
C ASN A 107 -29.06 18.43 -19.18
N GLN A 108 -28.27 19.50 -19.03
CA GLN A 108 -28.77 20.86 -18.79
C GLN A 108 -28.69 21.80 -20.02
N GLY A 109 -28.14 21.33 -21.14
CA GLY A 109 -28.19 22.01 -22.45
C GLY A 109 -29.27 21.44 -23.36
#